data_AF-A0A8T4WC94-F1
#
_entry.id   AF-A0A8T4WC94-F1
#
_cell.length_a   1.000
_cell.length_b   1.000
_cell.length_c   1.000
_cell.angle_alpha   90.00
_cell.angle_beta   90.00
_cell.angle_gamma   90.00
#
_symmetry.space_group_name_H-M   'P 1'
#
loop_
_entity.id
_entity.type
_entity.pdbx_description
1 polymer ?
#
loop_
_entity_poly.entity_id
_entity_poly.type
_entity_poly.pdbx_seq_one_letter_code
_entity_poly.pdbx_strand_id
1 'polypeptide(L)'
;MTGILKQAKIIVEDEKKGNRLYSKGYFGQPLSNNGLELDLYEGLYLLEADRLEITDENGNDLRREKIIEKISEEDFHREYLPYKDMRMRGYVLKKASDPASFRVFPRGGGPNKTPTKYWLCTYRENDTFKINQIIEANKQISNLDKTMMTALVDEEGDVTYYIFSTIDLKGEVERFDQDKLKGSLFGDGTIIKEDFERLHDDNFYGFKENDTLRLSIYETLYLTESKILTVEDINTGEVLTTVDLRSIYKKNRGEFETEYKVYKDLRDRGLIPKTGFKYGTPFRAYPANPDKKHAEYIVQPLKKDYECQWYQVSRAVRVAHSVRKDFLYARVKDGDVDYLKIKRDTP
;
A
#
# COMPACT_ATOMS: atom_id res chain seq x y z
N MET A 1 36.77 3.53 19.78
CA MET A 1 35.84 3.44 20.95
C MET A 1 35.49 1.98 21.05
N THR A 2 35.52 1.36 22.21
CA THR A 2 35.36 -0.11 22.30
C THR A 2 34.06 -0.46 23.01
N GLY A 3 33.30 -1.39 22.45
CA GLY A 3 32.13 -2.01 23.07
C GLY A 3 32.35 -3.51 23.23
N ILE A 4 31.87 -4.09 24.33
CA ILE A 4 32.03 -5.50 24.64
C ILE A 4 30.71 -6.21 24.34
N LEU A 5 30.73 -7.22 23.47
CA LEU A 5 29.58 -8.08 23.22
C LEU A 5 29.36 -9.02 24.41
N LYS A 6 28.25 -8.82 25.14
CA LYS A 6 27.79 -9.69 26.22
C LYS A 6 26.44 -10.26 25.84
N GLN A 7 26.37 -11.57 25.65
CA GLN A 7 25.18 -12.30 25.16
C GLN A 7 24.64 -11.76 23.83
N ALA A 8 23.64 -10.88 23.87
CA ALA A 8 22.97 -10.27 22.71
C ALA A 8 22.96 -8.74 22.78
N LYS A 9 23.88 -8.15 23.56
CA LYS A 9 24.00 -6.71 23.80
C LYS A 9 25.45 -6.28 23.70
N ILE A 10 25.69 -5.02 23.33
CA ILE A 10 27.02 -4.44 23.25
C ILE A 10 27.15 -3.34 24.29
N ILE A 11 28.09 -3.51 25.22
CA ILE A 11 28.25 -2.63 26.38
C ILE A 11 29.45 -1.70 26.15
N VAL A 12 29.21 -0.40 26.18
CA VAL A 12 30.26 0.63 26.17
C VAL A 12 30.45 1.12 27.60
N GLU A 13 31.52 0.66 28.26
CA GLU A 13 31.78 0.96 29.68
C GLU A 13 32.38 2.37 29.90
N ASP A 14 32.98 2.98 28.88
CA ASP A 14 33.52 4.34 28.94
C ASP A 14 32.37 5.38 28.92
N GLU A 15 32.10 5.97 30.08
CA GLU A 15 31.02 6.94 30.29
C GLU A 15 31.06 8.11 29.31
N LYS A 16 32.23 8.73 29.08
CA LYS A 16 32.35 9.90 28.19
C LYS A 16 32.01 9.52 26.75
N LYS A 17 32.49 8.36 26.32
CA LYS A 17 32.24 7.82 24.97
C LYS A 17 30.79 7.39 24.80
N GLY A 18 30.21 6.68 25.77
CA GLY A 18 28.79 6.31 25.80
C GLY A 18 27.87 7.53 25.75
N ASN A 19 28.13 8.54 26.59
CA ASN A 19 27.37 9.79 26.60
C ASN A 19 27.42 10.52 25.26
N ARG A 20 28.55 10.48 24.54
CA ARG A 20 28.65 11.07 23.19
C ARG A 20 27.77 10.35 22.17
N LEU A 21 27.69 9.01 22.22
CA LEU A 21 26.83 8.24 21.33
C LEU A 21 25.35 8.51 21.61
N TYR A 22 24.97 8.53 22.89
CA TYR A 22 23.59 8.79 23.31
C TYR A 22 23.14 10.21 23.00
N SER A 23 23.90 11.23 23.42
CA SER A 23 23.50 12.64 23.27
C SER A 23 23.43 13.12 21.82
N LYS A 24 24.34 12.66 20.95
CA LYS A 24 24.40 13.12 19.54
C LYS A 24 23.61 12.25 18.58
N GLY A 25 23.46 10.95 18.86
CA GLY A 25 22.87 10.01 17.93
C GLY A 25 21.72 9.18 18.49
N TYR A 26 21.38 9.36 19.77
CA TYR A 26 20.36 8.58 20.48
C TYR A 26 20.59 7.07 20.34
N PHE A 27 21.85 6.62 20.33
CA PHE A 27 22.18 5.20 20.35
C PHE A 27 22.10 4.66 21.78
N GLY A 28 21.58 3.44 21.92
CA GLY A 28 21.57 2.69 23.17
C GLY A 28 20.57 3.17 24.21
N GLN A 29 20.75 2.60 25.39
CA GLN A 29 20.12 2.97 26.65
C GLN A 29 21.20 3.14 27.73
N PRO A 30 21.19 4.26 28.49
CA PRO A 30 22.12 4.43 29.60
C PRO A 30 21.92 3.37 30.67
N LEU A 31 23.02 2.85 31.21
CA LEU A 31 23.03 1.90 32.32
C LEU A 31 23.23 2.63 33.66
N SER A 32 22.88 1.96 34.76
CA SER A 32 23.04 2.51 36.12
C SER A 32 24.49 2.74 36.54
N ASN A 33 25.44 2.08 35.88
CA ASN A 33 26.88 2.22 36.10
C ASN A 33 27.55 3.24 35.17
N ASN A 34 26.78 4.18 34.60
CA ASN A 34 27.21 5.17 33.62
C ASN A 34 27.74 4.60 32.28
N GLY A 35 27.61 3.29 32.04
CA GLY A 35 27.84 2.68 30.74
C GLY A 35 26.68 2.92 29.77
N LEU A 36 26.86 2.51 28.52
CA LEU A 36 25.81 2.51 27.51
C LEU A 36 25.59 1.09 26.99
N GLU A 37 24.34 0.62 27.02
CA GLU A 37 23.94 -0.63 26.38
C GLU A 37 23.40 -0.33 24.97
N LEU A 38 23.99 -0.97 23.97
CA LEU A 38 23.53 -0.96 22.58
C LEU A 38 22.87 -2.31 22.26
N ASP A 39 21.83 -2.27 21.44
CA ASP A 39 21.38 -3.48 20.75
C ASP A 39 22.34 -3.87 19.61
N LEU A 40 22.15 -5.08 19.05
CA LEU A 40 23.01 -5.59 17.97
C LEU A 40 22.96 -4.73 16.71
N TYR A 41 21.85 -4.06 16.42
CA TYR A 41 21.70 -3.23 15.21
C TYR A 41 22.40 -1.89 15.38
N GLU A 42 22.24 -1.27 16.55
CA GLU A 42 22.96 -0.07 16.95
C GLU A 42 24.47 -0.32 16.95
N GLY A 43 24.92 -1.43 17.52
CA GLY A 43 26.32 -1.82 17.55
C GLY A 43 26.89 -2.10 16.16
N LEU A 44 26.22 -2.93 15.35
CA LEU A 44 26.67 -3.25 13.98
C LEU A 44 26.74 -1.98 13.11
N TYR A 45 25.76 -1.10 13.20
CA TYR A 45 25.79 0.18 12.47
C TYR A 45 26.97 1.06 12.90
N LEU A 46 27.26 1.14 14.19
CA LEU A 46 28.38 1.94 14.68
C LEU A 46 29.74 1.30 14.32
N LEU A 47 29.81 -0.03 14.25
CA LEU A 47 30.97 -0.75 13.74
C LEU A 47 31.20 -0.45 12.26
N GLU A 48 30.17 -0.59 11.42
CA GLU A 48 30.26 -0.30 9.98
C GLU A 48 30.52 1.18 9.66
N ALA A 49 30.19 2.08 10.58
CA ALA A 49 30.46 3.50 10.47
C ALA A 49 31.83 3.93 11.05
N ASP A 50 32.70 2.97 11.43
CA ASP A 50 34.00 3.19 12.08
C ASP A 50 33.91 4.06 13.35
N ARG A 51 32.80 3.97 14.07
CA ARG A 51 32.52 4.72 15.31
C ARG A 51 32.66 3.89 16.57
N LEU A 52 32.71 2.56 16.43
CA LEU A 52 32.79 1.59 17.52
C LEU A 52 33.55 0.35 17.06
N GLU A 53 34.61 -0.03 17.76
CA GLU A 53 35.21 -1.36 17.69
C GLU A 53 34.45 -2.26 18.68
N ILE A 54 34.24 -3.52 18.32
CA ILE A 54 33.51 -4.47 19.17
C ILE A 54 34.43 -5.63 19.51
N THR A 55 34.51 -6.02 20.78
CA THR A 55 35.26 -7.19 21.25
C THR A 55 34.34 -8.22 21.90
N ASP A 56 34.81 -9.46 22.03
CA ASP A 56 34.22 -10.44 22.94
C ASP A 56 34.60 -10.15 24.41
N GLU A 57 34.11 -10.98 25.34
CA GLU A 57 34.42 -10.87 26.78
C GLU A 57 35.89 -11.16 27.11
N ASN A 58 36.64 -11.79 26.21
CA ASN A 58 38.06 -12.08 26.37
C ASN A 58 38.96 -10.98 25.76
N GLY A 59 38.37 -9.95 25.15
CA GLY A 59 39.07 -8.85 24.49
C GLY A 59 39.50 -9.13 23.06
N ASN A 60 38.98 -10.18 22.41
CA ASN A 60 39.24 -10.43 20.99
C ASN A 60 38.34 -9.56 20.11
N ASP A 61 38.91 -8.90 19.11
CA ASP A 61 38.15 -8.09 18.15
C ASP A 61 37.16 -8.94 17.35
N LEU A 62 35.90 -8.48 17.30
CA LEU A 62 34.82 -9.08 16.54
C LEU A 62 34.58 -8.33 15.25
N ARG A 63 34.66 -9.06 14.13
CA ARG A 63 34.30 -8.53 12.80
C ARG A 63 32.79 -8.54 12.60
N ARG A 64 32.33 -7.82 11.58
CA ARG A 64 30.90 -7.69 11.24
C ARG A 64 30.19 -9.04 11.13
N GLU A 65 30.85 -10.06 10.56
CA GLU A 65 30.28 -11.39 10.34
C GLU A 65 29.84 -12.03 11.66
N LYS A 66 30.61 -11.83 12.73
CA LYS A 66 30.27 -12.35 14.07
C LYS A 66 29.06 -11.67 14.70
N ILE A 67 28.81 -10.41 14.38
CA ILE A 67 27.62 -9.70 14.85
C ILE A 67 26.39 -10.12 14.02
N ILE A 68 26.56 -10.31 12.72
CA ILE A 68 25.50 -10.82 11.82
C ILE A 68 25.06 -12.23 12.24
N GLU A 69 26.01 -13.12 12.56
CA GLU A 69 25.72 -14.45 13.13
C GLU A 69 24.80 -14.38 14.37
N LYS A 70 24.88 -13.30 15.17
CA LYS A 70 24.02 -13.09 16.35
C LYS A 70 22.65 -12.49 16.03
N ILE A 71 22.51 -11.80 14.89
CA ILE A 71 21.24 -11.24 14.42
C ILE A 71 20.41 -12.29 13.68
N SER A 72 21.06 -13.29 13.05
CA SER A 72 20.54 -14.16 11.99
C SER A 72 20.55 -13.49 10.61
N GLU A 73 20.71 -14.31 9.57
CA GLU A 73 20.68 -13.85 8.18
C GLU A 73 19.32 -13.24 7.81
N GLU A 74 18.23 -13.87 8.26
CA GLU A 74 16.88 -13.39 8.00
C GLU A 74 16.63 -11.98 8.58
N ASP A 75 16.92 -11.76 9.86
CA ASP A 75 16.73 -10.45 10.50
C ASP A 75 17.76 -9.42 10.02
N PHE A 76 18.93 -9.85 9.56
CA PHE A 76 19.90 -8.96 8.93
C PHE A 76 19.30 -8.32 7.68
N HIS A 77 18.75 -9.14 6.78
CA HIS A 77 18.08 -8.64 5.58
C HIS A 77 16.80 -7.89 5.91
N ARG A 78 15.95 -8.46 6.78
CA ARG A 78 14.62 -7.93 7.06
C ARG A 78 14.62 -6.67 7.91
N GLU A 79 15.49 -6.56 8.92
CA GLU A 79 15.43 -5.46 9.89
C GLU A 79 16.68 -4.58 9.90
N TYR A 80 17.88 -5.15 9.79
CA TYR A 80 19.12 -4.37 9.87
C TYR A 80 19.33 -3.49 8.63
N LEU A 81 19.07 -3.99 7.41
CA LEU A 81 19.22 -3.17 6.19
C LEU A 81 18.31 -1.92 6.19
N PRO A 82 16.99 -2.01 6.50
CA PRO A 82 16.15 -0.83 6.66
C PRO A 82 16.59 0.10 7.79
N TYR A 83 17.08 -0.47 8.91
CA TYR A 83 17.62 0.30 10.03
C TYR A 83 18.85 1.12 9.60
N LYS A 84 19.78 0.48 8.89
CA LYS A 84 21.01 1.11 8.37
C LYS A 84 20.69 2.24 7.40
N ASP A 85 19.85 2.01 6.40
CA ASP A 85 19.48 3.03 5.40
C ASP A 85 18.83 4.26 6.08
N MET A 86 17.88 4.03 7.00
CA MET A 86 17.26 5.12 7.78
C MET A 86 18.27 5.90 8.63
N ARG A 87 19.18 5.21 9.31
CA ARG A 87 20.25 5.86 10.09
C ARG A 87 21.18 6.70 9.20
N MET A 88 21.54 6.20 8.02
CA MET A 88 22.34 6.94 7.04
C MET A 88 21.63 8.20 6.54
N ARG A 89 20.30 8.18 6.45
CA ARG A 89 19.44 9.33 6.12
C ARG A 89 19.19 10.29 7.29
N GLY A 90 19.81 10.05 8.45
CA GLY A 90 19.71 10.91 9.63
C GLY A 90 18.45 10.69 10.48
N TYR A 91 17.73 9.59 10.27
CA TYR A 91 16.62 9.21 11.14
C TYR A 91 17.14 8.56 12.44
N VAL A 92 16.35 8.71 13.50
CA VAL A 92 16.52 7.96 14.75
C VAL A 92 15.44 6.89 14.78
N LEU A 93 15.85 5.65 15.05
CA LEU A 93 14.96 4.51 15.21
C LEU A 93 15.11 3.93 16.61
N LYS A 94 14.01 3.45 17.17
CA LYS A 94 13.99 2.61 18.38
C LYS A 94 13.10 1.42 18.15
N LYS A 95 13.46 0.26 18.73
CA LYS A 95 12.63 -0.95 18.63
C LYS A 95 11.17 -0.65 19.04
N ALA A 96 10.27 -1.23 18.27
CA ALA A 96 8.83 -1.23 18.50
C ALA A 96 8.37 -2.63 18.90
N SER A 97 7.10 -2.73 19.29
CA SER A 97 6.39 -4.00 19.36
C SER A 97 5.57 -4.19 18.09
N ASP A 98 5.11 -5.43 17.87
CA ASP A 98 4.12 -5.76 16.85
C ASP A 98 2.99 -4.71 16.82
N PRO A 99 2.59 -4.23 15.63
CA PRO A 99 2.91 -4.74 14.29
C PRO A 99 4.16 -4.14 13.62
N ALA A 100 4.95 -3.31 14.32
CA ALA A 100 6.11 -2.63 13.75
C ALA A 100 7.44 -3.16 14.30
N SER A 101 8.49 -3.11 13.49
CA SER A 101 9.86 -3.41 13.95
C SER A 101 10.48 -2.19 14.63
N PHE A 102 10.19 -0.98 14.15
CA PHE A 102 10.76 0.26 14.69
C PHE A 102 9.78 1.41 14.80
N ARG A 103 9.98 2.24 15.83
CA ARG A 103 9.46 3.60 15.92
C ARG A 103 10.48 4.55 15.34
N VAL A 104 10.06 5.38 14.40
CA VAL A 104 10.94 6.32 13.69
C VAL A 104 10.57 7.75 14.06
N PHE A 105 11.58 8.48 14.52
CA PHE A 105 11.47 9.90 14.85
C PHE A 105 11.64 10.73 13.58
N PRO A 106 10.97 11.88 13.43
CA PRO A 106 11.21 12.77 12.29
C PRO A 106 12.67 13.22 12.24
N ARG A 107 13.18 13.55 11.04
CA ARG A 107 14.55 14.06 10.87
C ARG A 107 14.83 15.24 11.81
N GLY A 108 15.97 15.21 12.50
CA GLY A 108 16.36 16.22 13.51
C GLY A 108 15.62 16.12 14.86
N GLY A 109 14.64 15.22 14.97
CA GLY A 109 13.99 14.82 16.20
C GLY A 109 14.71 13.67 16.90
N GLY A 110 14.17 13.25 18.03
CA GLY A 110 14.69 12.13 18.81
C GLY A 110 13.92 11.92 20.11
N PRO A 111 14.25 10.84 20.85
CA PRO A 111 13.73 10.59 22.18
C PRO A 111 13.76 11.84 23.08
N ASN A 112 12.71 12.03 23.88
CA ASN A 112 12.53 13.16 24.80
C ASN A 112 12.42 14.57 24.17
N LYS A 113 12.62 14.70 22.85
CA LYS A 113 12.54 15.97 22.12
C LYS A 113 11.31 16.07 21.24
N THR A 114 10.96 14.99 20.53
CA THR A 114 9.89 14.99 19.53
C THR A 114 9.18 13.65 19.55
N PRO A 115 7.84 13.59 19.49
CA PRO A 115 7.14 12.33 19.35
C PRO A 115 7.51 11.63 18.04
N THR A 116 7.35 10.32 18.00
CA THR A 116 7.57 9.53 16.79
C THR A 116 6.51 9.87 15.75
N LYS A 117 6.90 9.84 14.47
CA LYS A 117 6.01 10.13 13.34
C LYS A 117 5.59 8.85 12.64
N TYR A 118 6.54 7.95 12.41
CA TYR A 118 6.32 6.72 11.68
C TYR A 118 6.52 5.49 12.57
N TRP A 119 5.76 4.45 12.29
CA TRP A 119 6.03 3.09 12.75
C TRP A 119 6.42 2.29 11.51
N LEU A 120 7.66 1.80 11.51
CA LEU A 120 8.29 1.11 10.39
C LEU A 120 8.06 -0.40 10.51
N CYS A 121 7.25 -0.93 9.60
CA CYS A 121 7.09 -2.36 9.37
C CYS A 121 8.07 -2.80 8.28
N THR A 122 8.74 -3.93 8.45
CA THR A 122 9.77 -4.38 7.51
C THR A 122 9.46 -5.76 6.95
N TYR A 123 9.68 -5.90 5.64
CA TYR A 123 9.43 -7.12 4.89
C TYR A 123 10.52 -7.31 3.82
N ARG A 124 10.70 -8.55 3.39
CA ARG A 124 11.45 -8.90 2.18
C ARG A 124 10.50 -8.96 0.99
N GLU A 125 11.00 -8.76 -0.23
CA GLU A 125 10.19 -8.82 -1.44
C GLU A 125 9.48 -10.16 -1.69
N ASN A 126 10.08 -11.25 -1.18
CA ASN A 126 9.56 -12.61 -1.28
C ASN A 126 8.65 -13.01 -0.10
N ASP A 127 8.53 -12.17 0.93
CA ASP A 127 7.59 -12.43 2.02
C ASP A 127 6.14 -12.41 1.48
N THR A 128 5.25 -13.15 2.14
CA THR A 128 3.82 -13.16 1.81
C THR A 128 3.16 -11.88 2.33
N PHE A 129 2.61 -11.08 1.41
CA PHE A 129 1.69 -10.00 1.70
C PHE A 129 0.29 -10.56 1.96
N LYS A 130 -0.30 -10.21 3.11
CA LYS A 130 -1.69 -10.56 3.46
C LYS A 130 -2.50 -9.30 3.72
N ILE A 131 -3.51 -9.03 2.91
CA ILE A 131 -4.23 -7.76 2.96
C ILE A 131 -4.87 -7.48 4.33
N ASN A 132 -5.38 -8.52 5.00
CA ASN A 132 -6.01 -8.39 6.32
C ASN A 132 -5.01 -7.94 7.39
N GLN A 133 -3.81 -8.53 7.42
CA GLN A 133 -2.76 -8.18 8.38
C GLN A 133 -2.30 -6.73 8.17
N ILE A 134 -2.15 -6.30 6.92
CA ILE A 134 -1.72 -4.92 6.62
C ILE A 134 -2.79 -3.89 6.99
N ILE A 135 -4.06 -4.18 6.73
CA ILE A 135 -5.15 -3.29 7.12
C ILE A 135 -5.27 -3.21 8.64
N GLU A 136 -5.14 -4.33 9.34
CA GLU A 136 -5.16 -4.36 10.80
C GLU A 136 -3.97 -3.60 11.41
N ALA A 137 -2.76 -3.86 10.93
CA ALA A 137 -1.56 -3.14 11.34
C ALA A 137 -1.69 -1.63 11.10
N ASN A 138 -2.17 -1.24 9.91
CA ASN A 138 -2.38 0.16 9.57
C ASN A 138 -3.40 0.83 10.50
N LYS A 139 -4.50 0.14 10.86
CA LYS A 139 -5.50 0.64 11.82
C LYS A 139 -4.92 0.80 13.21
N GLN A 140 -4.20 -0.21 13.72
CA GLN A 140 -3.56 -0.15 15.03
C GLN A 140 -2.59 1.03 15.14
N ILE A 141 -1.75 1.23 14.12
CA ILE A 141 -0.78 2.33 14.06
C ILE A 141 -1.48 3.69 13.94
N SER A 142 -2.50 3.79 13.07
CA SER A 142 -3.24 5.05 12.85
C SER A 142 -4.00 5.49 14.09
N ASN A 143 -4.54 4.56 14.90
CA ASN A 143 -5.22 4.86 16.17
C ASN A 143 -4.30 5.50 17.23
N LEU A 144 -2.98 5.43 17.04
CA LEU A 144 -1.99 6.07 17.90
C LEU A 144 -1.51 7.42 17.35
N ASP A 145 -2.20 7.97 16.33
CA ASP A 145 -1.79 9.14 15.56
C ASP A 145 -0.38 8.99 14.97
N LYS A 146 -0.11 7.81 14.40
CA LYS A 146 1.17 7.47 13.75
C LYS A 146 0.90 7.02 12.33
N THR A 147 1.91 7.15 11.47
CA THR A 147 1.84 6.69 10.08
C THR A 147 2.53 5.34 9.95
N MET A 148 1.86 4.35 9.36
CA MET A 148 2.49 3.08 8.98
C MET A 148 3.39 3.31 7.77
N MET A 149 4.70 3.21 8.00
CA MET A 149 5.71 3.16 6.96
C MET A 149 6.16 1.72 6.79
N THR A 150 6.36 1.30 5.56
CA THR A 150 6.80 -0.06 5.23
C THR A 150 8.10 0.01 4.47
N ALA A 151 9.14 -0.68 4.96
CA ALA A 151 10.36 -0.94 4.20
C ALA A 151 10.25 -2.30 3.53
N LEU A 152 10.51 -2.33 2.24
CA LEU A 152 10.67 -3.55 1.47
C LEU A 152 12.12 -3.69 1.02
N VAL A 153 12.73 -4.83 1.35
CA VAL A 153 14.11 -5.16 1.00
C VAL A 153 14.13 -6.19 -0.11
N ASP A 154 14.86 -5.92 -1.19
CA ASP A 154 15.07 -6.88 -2.28
C ASP A 154 16.29 -7.79 -2.05
N GLU A 155 16.51 -8.74 -2.96
CA GLU A 155 17.64 -9.67 -2.91
C GLU A 155 19.02 -8.99 -3.04
N GLU A 156 19.08 -7.78 -3.60
CA GLU A 156 20.33 -7.00 -3.72
C GLU A 156 20.61 -6.14 -2.47
N GLY A 157 19.65 -6.10 -1.53
CA GLY A 157 19.74 -5.33 -0.30
C GLY A 157 19.28 -3.88 -0.43
N ASP A 158 18.66 -3.52 -1.56
CA ASP A 158 18.07 -2.20 -1.77
C ASP A 158 16.75 -2.08 -0.99
N VAL A 159 16.54 -0.91 -0.39
CA VAL A 159 15.37 -0.65 0.47
C VAL A 159 14.43 0.33 -0.22
N THR A 160 13.18 -0.10 -0.42
CA THR A 160 12.10 0.75 -0.93
C THR A 160 11.04 1.00 0.14
N TYR A 161 10.62 2.27 0.30
CA TYR A 161 9.66 2.67 1.31
C TYR A 161 8.27 2.94 0.73
N TYR A 162 7.26 2.50 1.47
CA TYR A 162 5.84 2.72 1.17
C TYR A 162 5.11 3.29 2.39
N ILE A 163 4.14 4.15 2.14
CA ILE A 163 3.18 4.62 3.13
C ILE A 163 1.84 3.98 2.83
N PHE A 164 1.29 3.35 3.86
CA PHE A 164 -0.05 2.79 3.85
C PHE A 164 -1.01 3.75 4.54
N SER A 165 -2.19 3.95 3.95
CA SER A 165 -3.23 4.79 4.55
C SER A 165 -4.60 4.30 4.12
N THR A 166 -5.53 4.23 5.05
CA THR A 166 -6.94 4.04 4.73
C THR A 166 -7.50 5.38 4.26
N ILE A 167 -8.24 5.35 3.16
CA ILE A 167 -8.85 6.56 2.60
C ILE A 167 -10.35 6.35 2.43
N ASP A 168 -11.11 7.42 2.64
CA ASP A 168 -12.51 7.47 2.27
C ASP A 168 -12.64 8.21 0.94
N LEU A 169 -13.15 7.51 -0.08
CA LEU A 169 -13.27 8.07 -1.42
C LEU A 169 -14.59 8.84 -1.55
N LYS A 170 -14.50 10.03 -2.13
CA LYS A 170 -15.64 10.87 -2.49
C LYS A 170 -15.43 11.47 -3.88
N GLY A 171 -16.43 11.32 -4.74
CA GLY A 171 -16.51 11.99 -6.02
C GLY A 171 -17.53 13.13 -6.04
N GLU A 172 -17.50 13.87 -7.14
CA GLU A 172 -18.27 15.08 -7.40
C GLU A 172 -19.41 14.82 -8.42
N VAL A 173 -19.47 13.63 -9.04
CA VAL A 173 -20.47 13.32 -10.06
C VAL A 173 -21.78 12.89 -9.43
N GLU A 174 -22.85 13.61 -9.75
CA GLU A 174 -24.20 13.26 -9.34
C GLU A 174 -24.67 11.97 -10.02
N ARG A 175 -25.55 11.24 -9.35
CA ARG A 175 -26.11 10.02 -9.92
C ARG A 175 -27.03 10.37 -11.08
N PHE A 176 -26.86 9.70 -12.21
CA PHE A 176 -27.80 9.80 -13.32
C PHE A 176 -29.17 9.28 -12.87
N ASP A 177 -30.19 10.12 -12.94
CA ASP A 177 -31.54 9.84 -12.44
C ASP A 177 -32.63 10.01 -13.52
N GLN A 178 -32.23 10.07 -14.80
CA GLN A 178 -33.13 10.34 -15.92
C GLN A 178 -33.21 9.15 -16.90
N ASP A 179 -34.09 9.31 -17.90
CA ASP A 179 -34.45 8.44 -19.02
C ASP A 179 -34.17 6.93 -18.94
N LYS A 180 -35.23 6.14 -19.14
CA LYS A 180 -35.11 4.70 -19.34
C LYS A 180 -34.52 4.43 -20.72
N LEU A 181 -33.23 4.19 -20.76
CA LEU A 181 -32.49 3.85 -21.96
C LEU A 181 -32.72 2.39 -22.33
N LYS A 182 -32.62 2.12 -23.64
CA LYS A 182 -32.61 0.76 -24.19
C LYS A 182 -31.26 0.48 -24.82
N GLY A 183 -30.71 -0.69 -24.53
CA GLY A 183 -29.49 -1.17 -25.14
C GLY A 183 -29.60 -2.61 -25.59
N SER A 184 -28.78 -2.99 -26.56
CA SER A 184 -28.68 -4.37 -27.04
C SER A 184 -27.35 -4.97 -26.63
N LEU A 185 -27.37 -6.14 -26.00
CA LEU A 185 -26.18 -6.90 -25.65
C LEU A 185 -25.52 -7.42 -26.94
N PHE A 186 -24.25 -7.06 -27.17
CA PHE A 186 -23.45 -7.49 -28.30
C PHE A 186 -22.05 -7.91 -27.83
N GLY A 187 -21.79 -9.23 -27.87
CA GLY A 187 -20.63 -9.83 -27.23
C GLY A 187 -20.70 -9.65 -25.71
N ASP A 188 -19.63 -9.14 -25.10
CA ASP A 188 -19.60 -8.82 -23.66
C ASP A 188 -20.13 -7.40 -23.35
N GLY A 189 -20.41 -6.55 -24.34
CA GLY A 189 -20.80 -5.15 -24.10
C GLY A 189 -22.26 -4.88 -24.44
N THR A 190 -22.75 -3.69 -24.08
CA THR A 190 -24.08 -3.22 -24.49
C THR A 190 -23.95 -2.01 -25.40
N ILE A 191 -24.69 -1.98 -26.49
CA ILE A 191 -24.73 -0.85 -27.43
C ILE A 191 -26.04 -0.08 -27.22
N ILE A 192 -25.94 1.23 -27.05
CA ILE A 192 -27.07 2.16 -27.02
C ILE A 192 -26.97 3.06 -28.26
N LYS A 193 -28.10 3.28 -28.94
CA LYS A 193 -28.15 4.06 -30.20
C LYS A 193 -28.84 5.41 -30.06
N GLU A 194 -29.65 5.59 -29.03
CA GLU A 194 -30.52 6.76 -28.85
C GLU A 194 -30.43 7.27 -27.40
N ASP A 195 -30.63 8.56 -27.22
CA ASP A 195 -30.76 9.27 -25.94
C ASP A 195 -29.59 9.08 -24.95
N PHE A 196 -28.40 8.71 -25.43
CA PHE A 196 -27.26 8.39 -24.57
C PHE A 196 -26.36 9.58 -24.27
N GLU A 197 -26.54 10.73 -24.94
CA GLU A 197 -25.62 11.86 -24.90
C GLU A 197 -25.37 12.31 -23.46
N ARG A 198 -26.41 12.52 -22.66
CA ARG A 198 -26.27 12.94 -21.26
C ARG A 198 -25.60 11.87 -20.39
N LEU A 199 -25.94 10.59 -20.61
CA LEU A 199 -25.30 9.47 -19.92
C LEU A 199 -23.78 9.47 -20.16
N HIS A 200 -23.34 9.85 -21.36
CA HIS A 200 -21.92 9.96 -21.72
C HIS A 200 -21.29 11.28 -21.26
N ASP A 201 -21.88 12.41 -21.59
CA ASP A 201 -21.28 13.73 -21.48
C ASP A 201 -21.31 14.25 -20.02
N ASP A 202 -22.38 13.96 -19.28
CA ASP A 202 -22.55 14.43 -17.89
C ASP A 202 -22.00 13.42 -16.88
N ASN A 203 -22.17 12.12 -17.14
CA ASN A 203 -21.85 11.05 -16.17
C ASN A 203 -20.71 10.12 -16.62
N PHE A 204 -20.15 10.35 -17.81
CA PHE A 204 -18.97 9.66 -18.30
C PHE A 204 -19.14 8.15 -18.32
N TYR A 205 -20.29 7.63 -18.77
CA TYR A 205 -20.45 6.20 -19.04
C TYR A 205 -20.04 5.86 -20.47
N GLY A 206 -19.56 4.64 -20.66
CA GLY A 206 -19.29 4.06 -21.97
C GLY A 206 -18.13 4.69 -22.74
N PHE A 207 -18.02 4.23 -23.98
CA PHE A 207 -17.15 4.71 -25.03
C PHE A 207 -18.00 5.02 -26.25
N LYS A 208 -18.02 6.29 -26.68
CA LYS A 208 -18.78 6.72 -27.85
C LYS A 208 -18.05 6.30 -29.12
N GLU A 209 -18.73 5.57 -30.00
CA GLU A 209 -18.24 5.15 -31.30
C GLU A 209 -19.30 5.49 -32.36
N ASN A 210 -18.99 6.49 -33.20
CA ASN A 210 -19.94 7.11 -34.13
C ASN A 210 -21.22 7.58 -33.40
N ASP A 211 -22.38 7.15 -33.90
CA ASP A 211 -23.71 7.46 -33.35
C ASP A 211 -24.17 6.43 -32.31
N THR A 212 -23.24 5.74 -31.66
CA THR A 212 -23.55 4.74 -30.63
C THR A 212 -22.70 4.89 -29.39
N LEU A 213 -23.23 4.47 -28.25
CA LEU A 213 -22.49 4.33 -27.00
C LEU A 213 -22.29 2.86 -26.67
N ARG A 214 -21.03 2.45 -26.51
CA ARG A 214 -20.67 1.12 -26.03
C ARG A 214 -20.40 1.15 -24.53
N LEU A 215 -21.22 0.43 -23.77
CA LEU A 215 -21.03 0.19 -22.35
C LEU A 215 -20.20 -1.07 -22.10
N SER A 216 -19.34 -1.02 -21.08
CA SER A 216 -18.67 -2.20 -20.54
C SER A 216 -19.63 -3.10 -19.76
N ILE A 217 -19.18 -4.31 -19.42
CA ILE A 217 -19.93 -5.26 -18.56
C ILE A 217 -20.36 -4.64 -17.23
N TYR A 218 -19.48 -3.86 -16.59
CA TYR A 218 -19.75 -3.27 -15.27
C TYR A 218 -20.71 -2.09 -15.38
N GLU A 219 -20.55 -1.25 -16.40
CA GLU A 219 -21.45 -0.14 -16.70
C GLU A 219 -22.86 -0.65 -17.01
N THR A 220 -22.95 -1.69 -17.85
CA THR A 220 -24.23 -2.34 -18.20
C THR A 220 -24.95 -2.81 -16.95
N LEU A 221 -24.29 -3.66 -16.15
CA LEU A 221 -24.92 -4.24 -14.95
C LEU A 221 -25.33 -3.15 -13.95
N TYR A 222 -24.51 -2.12 -13.75
CA TYR A 222 -24.80 -1.02 -12.83
C TYR A 222 -26.03 -0.21 -13.26
N LEU A 223 -26.12 0.13 -14.55
CA LEU A 223 -27.24 0.91 -15.08
C LEU A 223 -28.53 0.09 -15.11
N THR A 224 -28.45 -1.21 -15.37
CA THR A 224 -29.61 -2.12 -15.28
C THR A 224 -30.08 -2.31 -13.83
N GLU A 225 -29.16 -2.51 -12.87
CA GLU A 225 -29.52 -2.57 -11.44
C GLU A 225 -30.13 -1.25 -10.95
N SER A 226 -29.67 -0.12 -11.49
CA SER A 226 -30.22 1.21 -11.21
C SER A 226 -31.54 1.50 -11.94
N LYS A 227 -32.05 0.56 -12.75
CA LYS A 227 -33.27 0.69 -13.57
C LYS A 227 -33.22 1.83 -14.61
N ILE A 228 -32.02 2.28 -14.96
CA ILE A 228 -31.76 3.28 -16.00
C ILE A 228 -31.70 2.61 -17.37
N LEU A 229 -31.16 1.38 -17.45
CA LEU A 229 -30.95 0.68 -18.72
C LEU A 229 -31.75 -0.63 -18.77
N THR A 230 -32.57 -0.78 -19.81
CA THR A 230 -33.13 -2.09 -20.22
C THR A 230 -32.23 -2.70 -21.28
N VAL A 231 -31.83 -3.96 -21.09
CA VAL A 231 -30.93 -4.67 -22.01
C VAL A 231 -31.68 -5.80 -22.68
N GLU A 232 -31.58 -5.90 -24.01
CA GLU A 232 -32.12 -7.00 -24.81
C GLU A 232 -30.96 -7.77 -25.48
N ASP A 233 -31.10 -9.10 -25.61
CA ASP A 233 -30.15 -9.87 -26.44
C ASP A 233 -30.36 -9.52 -27.92
N ILE A 234 -29.28 -9.15 -28.61
CA ILE A 234 -29.36 -8.71 -30.01
C ILE A 234 -29.83 -9.82 -30.98
N ASN A 235 -29.66 -11.09 -30.62
CA ASN A 235 -30.00 -12.24 -31.47
C ASN A 235 -31.42 -12.73 -31.20
N THR A 236 -31.86 -12.75 -29.93
CA THR A 236 -33.17 -13.30 -29.55
C THR A 236 -34.24 -12.22 -29.34
N GLY A 237 -33.84 -10.98 -29.06
CA GLY A 237 -34.75 -9.89 -28.67
C GLY A 237 -35.30 -10.04 -27.25
N GLU A 238 -34.84 -11.02 -26.47
CA GLU A 238 -35.29 -11.23 -25.11
C GLU A 238 -34.68 -10.19 -24.17
N VAL A 239 -35.52 -9.63 -23.27
CA VAL A 239 -35.06 -8.72 -22.22
C VAL A 239 -34.28 -9.52 -21.17
N LEU A 240 -33.04 -9.10 -20.92
CA LEU A 240 -32.13 -9.73 -19.96
C LEU A 240 -32.28 -9.09 -18.58
N THR A 241 -32.47 -9.93 -17.56
CA THR A 241 -32.48 -9.49 -16.16
C THR A 241 -31.06 -9.29 -15.63
N THR A 242 -30.93 -8.67 -14.45
CA THR A 242 -29.63 -8.56 -13.76
C THR A 242 -29.04 -9.94 -13.43
N VAL A 243 -29.89 -10.96 -13.22
CA VAL A 243 -29.48 -12.34 -12.97
C VAL A 243 -28.88 -12.96 -14.24
N ASP A 244 -29.50 -12.71 -15.40
CA ASP A 244 -29.01 -13.20 -16.69
C ASP A 244 -27.67 -12.56 -17.04
N LEU A 245 -27.57 -11.22 -16.94
CA LEU A 245 -26.34 -10.47 -17.19
C LEU A 245 -25.19 -10.94 -16.27
N ARG A 246 -25.45 -11.10 -14.97
CA ARG A 246 -24.44 -11.62 -14.03
C ARG A 246 -23.98 -13.03 -14.40
N SER A 247 -24.89 -13.89 -14.84
CA SER A 247 -24.57 -15.26 -15.24
C SER A 247 -23.69 -15.28 -16.51
N ILE A 248 -24.00 -14.42 -17.48
CA ILE A 248 -23.19 -14.24 -18.70
C ILE A 248 -21.78 -13.76 -18.34
N TYR A 249 -21.66 -12.70 -17.53
CA TYR A 249 -20.36 -12.09 -17.24
C TYR A 249 -19.45 -12.93 -16.34
N LYS A 250 -20.03 -13.67 -15.39
CA LYS A 250 -19.26 -14.63 -14.56
C LYS A 250 -18.61 -15.73 -15.37
N LYS A 251 -19.29 -16.24 -16.39
CA LYS A 251 -18.79 -17.33 -17.23
C LYS A 251 -17.46 -16.98 -17.91
N ASN A 252 -17.30 -15.70 -18.26
CA ASN A 252 -16.13 -15.21 -18.99
C ASN A 252 -15.06 -14.59 -18.06
N ARG A 253 -15.37 -14.30 -16.78
CA ARG A 253 -14.46 -13.64 -15.83
C ARG A 253 -14.65 -14.12 -14.38
N GLY A 254 -13.68 -14.89 -13.89
CA GLY A 254 -13.70 -15.44 -12.52
C GLY A 254 -13.74 -14.41 -11.39
N GLU A 255 -13.17 -13.20 -11.60
CA GLU A 255 -13.14 -12.12 -10.60
C GLU A 255 -14.27 -11.09 -10.74
N PHE A 256 -15.22 -11.31 -11.67
CA PHE A 256 -16.25 -10.34 -12.02
C PHE A 256 -17.03 -9.78 -10.82
N GLU A 257 -17.40 -10.64 -9.87
CA GLU A 257 -18.19 -10.19 -8.69
C GLU A 257 -17.41 -9.26 -7.77
N THR A 258 -16.12 -9.54 -7.56
CA THR A 258 -15.24 -8.68 -6.75
C THR A 258 -15.08 -7.33 -7.45
N GLU A 259 -14.80 -7.37 -8.75
CA GLU A 259 -14.61 -6.17 -9.58
C GLU A 259 -15.91 -5.34 -9.67
N TYR A 260 -17.05 -5.98 -9.85
CA TYR A 260 -18.34 -5.30 -9.94
C TYR A 260 -18.72 -4.62 -8.63
N LYS A 261 -18.49 -5.27 -7.48
CA LYS A 261 -18.73 -4.64 -6.17
C LYS A 261 -17.90 -3.36 -5.98
N VAL A 262 -16.63 -3.39 -6.37
CA VAL A 262 -15.77 -2.20 -6.34
C VAL A 262 -16.26 -1.15 -7.35
N TYR A 263 -16.59 -1.55 -8.57
CA TYR A 263 -17.13 -0.63 -9.59
C TYR A 263 -18.40 0.09 -9.08
N LYS A 264 -19.32 -0.68 -8.50
CA LYS A 264 -20.58 -0.17 -7.95
C LYS A 264 -20.33 0.80 -6.81
N ASP A 265 -19.47 0.45 -5.85
CA ASP A 265 -19.13 1.33 -4.72
C ASP A 265 -18.46 2.63 -5.19
N LEU A 266 -17.54 2.57 -6.17
CA LEU A 266 -16.97 3.78 -6.80
C LEU A 266 -18.04 4.68 -7.42
N ARG A 267 -18.99 4.11 -8.18
CA ARG A 267 -20.09 4.88 -8.78
C ARG A 267 -21.03 5.46 -7.73
N ASP A 268 -21.39 4.68 -6.71
CA ASP A 268 -22.28 5.11 -5.63
C ASP A 268 -21.65 6.25 -4.79
N ARG A 269 -20.32 6.33 -4.74
CA ARG A 269 -19.56 7.43 -4.13
C ARG A 269 -19.37 8.63 -5.06
N GLY A 270 -19.95 8.63 -6.25
CA GLY A 270 -19.84 9.72 -7.22
C GLY A 270 -18.52 9.77 -7.99
N LEU A 271 -17.71 8.71 -7.95
CA LEU A 271 -16.50 8.61 -8.77
C LEU A 271 -16.82 8.08 -10.17
N ILE A 272 -15.91 8.34 -11.11
CA ILE A 272 -15.98 7.87 -12.49
C ILE A 272 -14.96 6.73 -12.68
N PRO A 273 -15.33 5.46 -12.50
CA PRO A 273 -14.50 4.34 -12.92
C PRO A 273 -14.42 4.23 -14.44
N LYS A 274 -13.20 4.07 -14.95
CA LYS A 274 -12.89 3.71 -16.34
C LYS A 274 -11.91 2.53 -16.36
N THR A 275 -11.70 1.94 -17.52
CA THR A 275 -10.73 0.84 -17.67
C THR A 275 -9.33 1.25 -17.18
N GLY A 276 -8.76 0.42 -16.30
CA GLY A 276 -7.39 0.52 -15.80
C GLY A 276 -6.38 -0.26 -16.63
N PHE A 277 -6.79 -0.86 -17.76
CA PHE A 277 -5.99 -1.82 -18.54
C PHE A 277 -4.55 -1.35 -18.84
N LYS A 278 -4.37 -0.06 -19.18
CA LYS A 278 -3.05 0.53 -19.46
C LYS A 278 -2.08 0.53 -18.25
N TYR A 279 -2.59 0.21 -17.07
CA TYR A 279 -1.86 0.19 -15.80
C TYR A 279 -1.86 -1.20 -15.14
N GLY A 280 -2.39 -2.23 -15.81
CA GLY A 280 -2.44 -3.59 -15.28
C GLY A 280 -3.46 -3.81 -14.18
N THR A 281 -4.48 -2.96 -14.06
CA THR A 281 -5.59 -3.13 -13.11
C THR A 281 -6.95 -3.08 -13.82
N PRO A 282 -8.04 -3.58 -13.21
CA PRO A 282 -9.38 -3.46 -13.79
C PRO A 282 -9.83 -2.01 -13.96
N PHE A 283 -9.52 -1.15 -12.98
CA PHE A 283 -10.05 0.21 -12.94
C PHE A 283 -9.00 1.29 -12.73
N ARG A 284 -9.29 2.45 -13.31
CA ARG A 284 -8.82 3.76 -12.87
C ARG A 284 -10.04 4.60 -12.51
N ALA A 285 -9.96 5.45 -11.50
CA ALA A 285 -11.09 6.26 -11.05
C ALA A 285 -10.75 7.74 -10.98
N TYR A 286 -11.75 8.58 -11.22
CA TYR A 286 -11.66 10.04 -11.16
C TYR A 286 -12.69 10.56 -10.15
N PRO A 287 -12.32 11.49 -9.26
CA PRO A 287 -13.29 12.13 -8.37
C PRO A 287 -14.17 13.13 -9.12
N ALA A 288 -13.73 13.63 -10.28
CA ALA A 288 -14.40 14.66 -11.05
C ALA A 288 -14.15 14.48 -12.56
N ASN A 289 -14.66 15.41 -13.37
CA ASN A 289 -14.55 15.40 -14.83
C ASN A 289 -13.13 14.97 -15.33
N PRO A 290 -13.02 13.82 -16.04
CA PRO A 290 -11.76 13.26 -16.53
C PRO A 290 -11.05 14.10 -17.59
N ASP A 291 -11.78 14.95 -18.31
CA ASP A 291 -11.23 15.80 -19.38
C ASP A 291 -10.54 17.04 -18.81
N LYS A 292 -10.90 17.42 -17.57
CA LYS A 292 -10.32 18.57 -16.85
C LYS A 292 -9.33 18.16 -15.77
N LYS A 293 -9.47 16.95 -15.20
CA LYS A 293 -8.58 16.39 -14.17
C LYS A 293 -8.11 15.00 -14.60
N HIS A 294 -6.81 14.73 -14.58
CA HIS A 294 -6.28 13.38 -14.83
C HIS A 294 -6.77 12.37 -13.76
N ALA A 295 -6.81 11.07 -14.11
CA ALA A 295 -7.21 9.99 -13.18
C ALA A 295 -6.35 10.08 -11.93
N GLU A 296 -6.98 10.11 -10.76
CA GLU A 296 -6.26 10.19 -9.50
C GLU A 296 -5.87 8.80 -9.01
N TYR A 297 -6.74 7.81 -9.24
CA TYR A 297 -6.62 6.48 -8.64
C TYR A 297 -6.45 5.38 -9.68
N ILE A 298 -5.50 4.49 -9.44
CA ILE A 298 -5.42 3.15 -10.05
C ILE A 298 -5.96 2.18 -9.00
N VAL A 299 -7.02 1.47 -9.33
CA VAL A 299 -7.78 0.67 -8.36
C VAL A 299 -7.69 -0.81 -8.70
N GLN A 300 -7.18 -1.59 -7.75
CA GLN A 300 -7.10 -3.05 -7.83
C GLN A 300 -8.09 -3.67 -6.84
N PRO A 301 -9.21 -4.24 -7.33
CA PRO A 301 -10.15 -5.01 -6.52
C PRO A 301 -9.49 -6.25 -5.92
N LEU A 302 -9.74 -6.49 -4.62
CA LEU A 302 -9.24 -7.65 -3.88
C LEU A 302 -10.37 -8.33 -3.10
N LYS A 303 -10.29 -9.65 -2.95
CA LYS A 303 -11.12 -10.39 -1.98
C LYS A 303 -10.62 -10.15 -0.55
N LYS A 304 -11.47 -10.41 0.45
CA LYS A 304 -11.13 -10.21 1.87
C LYS A 304 -9.82 -10.90 2.28
N ASP A 305 -9.56 -12.11 1.81
CA ASP A 305 -8.40 -12.91 2.23
C ASP A 305 -7.33 -12.95 1.13
N TYR A 306 -7.17 -11.85 0.40
CA TYR A 306 -6.17 -11.76 -0.66
C TYR A 306 -4.75 -11.85 -0.10
N GLU A 307 -3.97 -12.74 -0.70
CA GLU A 307 -2.56 -12.92 -0.42
C GLU A 307 -1.77 -12.89 -1.73
N CYS A 308 -0.57 -12.32 -1.67
CA CYS A 308 0.36 -12.27 -2.79
C CYS A 308 1.79 -12.17 -2.25
N GLN A 309 2.80 -12.16 -3.11
CA GLN A 309 4.17 -11.81 -2.68
C GLN A 309 4.35 -10.29 -2.70
N TRP A 310 5.19 -9.76 -1.81
CA TRP A 310 5.39 -8.31 -1.70
C TRP A 310 5.94 -7.66 -2.98
N TYR A 311 6.74 -8.35 -3.79
CA TYR A 311 7.19 -7.82 -5.09
C TYR A 311 6.00 -7.49 -6.02
N GLN A 312 4.86 -8.18 -5.90
CA GLN A 312 3.66 -7.89 -6.70
C GLN A 312 3.04 -6.56 -6.29
N VAL A 313 3.06 -6.23 -5.00
CA VAL A 313 2.68 -4.91 -4.48
C VAL A 313 3.64 -3.84 -5.00
N SER A 314 4.95 -4.09 -4.88
CA SER A 314 6.01 -3.19 -5.36
C SER A 314 5.85 -2.86 -6.85
N ARG A 315 5.61 -3.89 -7.68
CA ARG A 315 5.34 -3.75 -9.12
C ARG A 315 4.12 -2.88 -9.40
N ALA A 316 3.01 -3.12 -8.70
CA ALA A 316 1.78 -2.36 -8.90
C ALA A 316 1.93 -0.88 -8.52
N VAL A 317 2.57 -0.61 -7.38
CA VAL A 317 2.84 0.76 -6.91
C VAL A 317 3.83 1.47 -7.83
N ARG A 318 4.85 0.78 -8.36
CA ARG A 318 5.80 1.34 -9.33
C ARG A 318 5.11 1.82 -10.60
N VAL A 319 4.16 1.04 -11.14
CA VAL A 319 3.36 1.43 -12.31
C VAL A 319 2.53 2.67 -12.00
N ALA A 320 1.86 2.73 -10.85
CA ALA A 320 1.07 3.90 -10.49
C ALA A 320 1.92 5.16 -10.28
N HIS A 321 3.07 5.00 -9.63
CA HIS A 321 4.01 6.09 -9.39
C HIS A 321 4.58 6.67 -10.69
N SER A 322 4.87 5.84 -11.71
CA SER A 322 5.43 6.33 -12.99
C SER A 322 4.45 7.23 -13.76
N VAL A 323 3.15 7.04 -13.56
CA VAL A 323 2.09 7.84 -14.18
C VAL A 323 1.49 8.89 -13.23
N ARG A 324 2.14 9.11 -12.08
CA ARG A 324 1.74 10.08 -11.04
C ARG A 324 0.29 9.88 -10.57
N LYS A 325 -0.07 8.64 -10.28
CA LYS A 325 -1.39 8.24 -9.74
C LYS A 325 -1.23 7.54 -8.40
N ASP A 326 -2.25 7.67 -7.58
CA ASP A 326 -2.34 6.93 -6.33
C ASP A 326 -2.79 5.49 -6.60
N PHE A 327 -2.07 4.52 -6.05
CA PHE A 327 -2.45 3.13 -6.14
C PHE A 327 -3.35 2.75 -4.96
N LEU A 328 -4.49 2.15 -5.26
CA LEU A 328 -5.48 1.71 -4.28
C LEU A 328 -5.71 0.20 -4.39
N TYR A 329 -5.62 -0.49 -3.26
CA TYR A 329 -6.31 -1.76 -3.09
C TYR A 329 -7.74 -1.49 -2.60
N ALA A 330 -8.72 -2.02 -3.30
CA ALA A 330 -10.13 -1.98 -2.93
C ALA A 330 -10.56 -3.37 -2.47
N ARG A 331 -10.55 -3.60 -1.16
CA ARG A 331 -10.86 -4.91 -0.60
C ARG A 331 -12.37 -5.02 -0.38
N VAL A 332 -12.95 -6.09 -0.90
CA VAL A 332 -14.36 -6.44 -0.68
C VAL A 332 -14.46 -7.34 0.55
N LYS A 333 -15.12 -6.86 1.60
CA LYS A 333 -15.33 -7.60 2.85
C LYS A 333 -16.77 -7.42 3.34
N ASP A 334 -17.47 -8.52 3.59
CA ASP A 334 -18.83 -8.56 4.17
C ASP A 334 -19.88 -7.71 3.43
N GLY A 335 -19.65 -7.43 2.14
CA GLY A 335 -20.55 -6.61 1.31
C GLY A 335 -20.05 -5.18 1.10
N ASP A 336 -19.15 -4.70 1.98
CA ASP A 336 -18.55 -3.38 1.91
C ASP A 336 -17.21 -3.38 1.17
N VAL A 337 -16.80 -2.19 0.73
CA VAL A 337 -15.51 -1.96 0.08
C VAL A 337 -14.68 -1.00 0.94
N ASP A 338 -13.50 -1.45 1.34
CA ASP A 338 -12.51 -0.60 2.00
C ASP A 338 -11.28 -0.33 1.13
N TYR A 339 -10.82 0.92 1.14
CA TYR A 339 -9.74 1.40 0.28
C TYR A 339 -8.46 1.61 1.07
N LEU A 340 -7.41 0.90 0.66
CA LEU A 340 -6.06 1.06 1.17
C LEU A 340 -5.20 1.71 0.09
N LYS A 341 -4.80 2.96 0.35
CA LYS A 341 -3.86 3.70 -0.49
C LYS A 341 -2.44 3.31 -0.15
N ILE A 342 -1.66 3.01 -1.18
CA ILE A 342 -0.23 2.69 -1.08
C ILE A 342 0.55 3.70 -1.91
N LYS A 343 1.44 4.44 -1.25
CA LYS A 343 2.26 5.46 -1.88
C LYS A 343 3.73 5.16 -1.66
N ARG A 344 4.54 5.18 -2.73
CA ARG A 344 6.00 5.15 -2.60
C ARG A 344 6.47 6.44 -1.92
N ASP A 345 7.36 6.30 -0.94
CA ASP A 345 7.94 7.42 -0.21
C ASP A 345 9.47 7.40 -0.36
N THR A 346 10.10 8.57 -0.26
CA THR A 346 11.55 8.70 -0.23
C THR A 346 11.90 9.46 1.05
N PRO A 347 12.01 8.74 2.17
CA PRO A 347 12.19 9.34 3.48
C PRO A 347 13.52 10.09 3.59
#